data_AF-A0A9X3H974-F1
#
_entry.id   AF-A0A9X3H974-F1
#
_cell.length_a   1.000
_cell.length_b   1.000
_cell.length_c   1.000
_cell.angle_alpha   90.00
_cell.angle_beta   90.00
_cell.angle_gamma   90.00
#
_symmetry.space_group_name_H-M   'P 1'
#
loop_
_entity.id
_entity.type
_entity.pdbx_description
1 polymer ?
#
loop_
_entity_poly.entity_id
_entity_poly.type
_entity_poly.pdbx_seq_one_letter_code
_entity_poly.pdbx_strand_id
1 'polypeptide(L)'
;MTLTRIIYAFGILTILAATSCVNVEKEVNVEETPKHLLINLTSDATVNAHGSMMGLHFAEKALKNNMEVTVFLNVDGVKLLRSGADTIVFDGENIRGLLDKVA
;
A
#
# COMPACT_ATOMS: atom_id res chain seq x y z
N MET A 1 -72.78 -47.83 0.22
CA MET A 1 -73.03 -46.40 0.52
C MET A 1 -71.78 -45.65 0.09
N THR A 2 -71.81 -45.13 -1.15
CA THR A 2 -72.03 -43.70 -1.50
C THR A 2 -70.77 -42.88 -1.29
N LEU A 3 -70.14 -42.44 -2.37
CA LEU A 3 -70.23 -41.05 -2.88
C LEU A 3 -69.55 -40.10 -1.86
N THR A 4 -68.57 -39.27 -2.20
CA THR A 4 -68.80 -38.08 -3.04
C THR A 4 -67.46 -37.39 -3.31
N ARG A 5 -67.27 -36.92 -4.55
CA ARG A 5 -66.23 -35.95 -4.94
C ARG A 5 -66.49 -34.62 -4.23
N ILE A 6 -65.45 -33.93 -3.79
CA ILE A 6 -65.51 -32.48 -3.57
C ILE A 6 -64.35 -31.84 -4.31
N ILE A 7 -64.71 -31.12 -5.37
CA ILE A 7 -63.89 -30.18 -6.12
C ILE A 7 -63.98 -28.87 -5.35
N TYR A 8 -62.85 -28.28 -4.98
CA TYR A 8 -62.78 -26.84 -4.74
C TYR A 8 -61.79 -26.21 -5.71
N ALA A 9 -62.38 -25.41 -6.59
CA ALA A 9 -61.75 -24.50 -7.51
C ALA A 9 -61.16 -23.29 -6.76
N PHE A 10 -60.46 -22.47 -7.55
CA PHE A 10 -60.01 -21.10 -7.28
C PHE A 10 -58.68 -20.94 -6.54
N GLY A 11 -57.69 -20.53 -7.34
CA GLY A 11 -56.47 -19.91 -6.86
C GLY A 11 -55.42 -19.84 -7.94
N ILE A 12 -55.71 -19.20 -9.09
CA ILE A 12 -54.64 -18.75 -9.99
C ILE A 12 -53.88 -17.67 -9.23
N LEU A 13 -52.84 -18.06 -8.51
CA LEU A 13 -51.85 -17.13 -7.97
C LEU A 13 -50.90 -16.80 -9.12
N THR A 14 -51.25 -15.76 -9.88
CA THR A 14 -50.31 -15.11 -10.79
C THR A 14 -49.17 -14.52 -9.95
N ILE A 15 -48.06 -15.26 -9.85
CA ILE A 15 -46.82 -14.72 -9.33
C ILE A 15 -46.29 -13.77 -10.41
N LEU A 16 -46.54 -12.48 -10.21
CA LEU A 16 -45.89 -11.41 -10.93
C LEU A 16 -44.40 -11.47 -10.55
N ALA A 17 -43.59 -12.15 -11.35
CA ALA A 17 -42.16 -12.15 -11.20
C ALA A 17 -41.67 -10.73 -11.52
N ALA A 18 -41.44 -9.95 -10.47
CA ALA A 18 -40.67 -8.72 -10.57
C ALA A 18 -39.28 -9.11 -11.10
N THR A 19 -39.03 -8.81 -12.37
CA THR A 19 -37.69 -8.80 -12.94
C THR A 19 -36.90 -7.74 -12.19
N SER A 20 -36.18 -8.16 -11.14
CA SER A 20 -35.14 -7.32 -10.58
C SER A 20 -34.10 -7.11 -11.68
N CYS A 21 -33.94 -5.86 -12.09
CA CYS A 21 -32.80 -5.45 -12.87
C CYS A 21 -31.57 -5.72 -12.02
N VAL A 22 -30.90 -6.85 -12.25
CA VAL A 22 -29.57 -7.11 -11.72
C VAL A 22 -28.67 -6.10 -12.41
N ASN A 23 -28.41 -4.99 -11.73
CA ASN A 23 -27.33 -4.09 -12.09
C ASN A 23 -26.06 -4.87 -11.81
N VAL A 24 -25.51 -5.53 -12.83
CA VAL A 24 -24.16 -6.09 -12.77
C VAL A 24 -23.23 -4.88 -12.80
N GLU A 25 -23.05 -4.26 -11.63
CA GLU A 25 -21.91 -3.40 -11.40
C GLU A 25 -20.69 -4.29 -11.55
N LYS A 26 -20.12 -4.25 -12.75
CA LYS A 26 -18.82 -4.84 -13.03
C LYS A 26 -17.85 -4.05 -12.17
N GLU A 27 -17.54 -4.55 -10.99
CA GLU A 27 -16.41 -4.08 -10.19
C GLU A 27 -15.17 -4.18 -11.09
N VAL A 28 -14.80 -3.06 -11.68
CA VAL A 28 -13.51 -2.93 -12.34
C VAL A 28 -12.51 -2.91 -11.19
N ASN A 29 -11.97 -4.08 -10.86
CA ASN A 29 -10.81 -4.20 -10.00
C ASN A 29 -9.65 -3.56 -10.75
N VAL A 30 -9.49 -2.25 -10.59
CA VAL A 30 -8.31 -1.53 -11.05
C VAL A 30 -7.18 -2.03 -10.13
N GLU A 31 -6.34 -2.93 -10.62
CA GLU A 31 -5.06 -3.19 -9.96
C GLU A 31 -4.35 -1.84 -9.81
N GLU A 32 -4.26 -1.33 -8.58
CA GLU A 32 -3.44 -0.15 -8.31
C GLU A 32 -2.00 -0.53 -8.69
N THR A 33 -1.45 0.17 -9.69
CA THR A 33 -0.04 0.05 -10.01
C THR A 33 0.76 0.47 -8.77
N PRO A 34 1.71 -0.35 -8.29
CA PRO A 34 2.53 0.00 -7.15
C PRO A 34 3.25 1.33 -7.40
N LYS A 35 3.29 2.17 -6.38
CA LYS A 35 3.93 3.49 -6.42
C LYS A 35 5.39 3.30 -6.02
N HIS A 36 6.33 3.77 -6.84
CA HIS A 36 7.77 3.61 -6.59
C HIS A 36 8.42 4.95 -6.25
N LEU A 37 9.33 4.96 -5.27
CA LEU A 37 10.20 6.09 -4.94
C LEU A 37 11.67 5.68 -5.10
N LEU A 38 12.37 6.37 -5.98
CA LEU A 38 13.83 6.29 -6.10
C LEU A 38 14.47 7.51 -5.42
N ILE A 39 15.39 7.27 -4.48
CA ILE A 39 16.20 8.32 -3.86
C ILE A 39 17.66 8.13 -4.25
N ASN A 40 18.22 9.08 -5.01
CA ASN A 40 19.66 9.16 -5.28
C ASN A 40 20.34 9.96 -4.15
N LEU A 41 20.85 9.26 -3.15
CA LEU A 41 21.46 9.87 -1.97
C LEU A 41 22.94 10.19 -2.25
N THR A 42 23.25 11.48 -2.42
CA THR A 42 24.59 11.95 -2.82
C THR A 42 25.34 12.71 -1.74
N SER A 43 24.65 13.15 -0.69
CA SER A 43 25.20 14.02 0.37
C SER A 43 26.15 13.27 1.30
N ASP A 44 27.22 13.96 1.72
CA ASP A 44 28.15 13.47 2.74
C ASP A 44 27.59 13.67 4.15
N ALA A 45 27.04 12.61 4.73
CA ALA A 45 26.50 12.64 6.09
C ALA A 45 27.57 12.85 7.17
N THR A 46 28.84 12.59 6.88
CA THR A 46 29.95 12.79 7.83
C THR A 46 30.30 14.27 8.00
N VAL A 47 29.94 15.09 7.02
CA VAL A 47 30.13 16.55 7.03
C VAL A 47 28.84 17.25 7.44
N ASN A 48 27.71 16.86 6.83
CA ASN A 48 26.39 17.37 7.17
C ASN A 48 25.33 16.29 6.96
N ALA A 49 24.80 15.76 8.05
CA ALA A 49 23.81 14.68 8.05
C ALA A 49 22.41 15.11 7.59
N HIS A 50 22.07 16.41 7.59
CA HIS A 50 20.70 16.89 7.39
C HIS A 50 20.08 16.40 6.07
N GLY A 51 20.79 16.57 4.95
CA GLY A 51 20.29 16.15 3.63
C GLY A 51 20.09 14.64 3.53
N SER A 52 21.03 13.87 4.06
CA SER A 52 20.95 12.42 4.08
C SER A 52 19.81 11.91 4.96
N MET A 53 19.63 12.50 6.15
CA MET A 53 18.50 12.17 7.05
C MET A 53 17.15 12.49 6.42
N MET A 54 17.01 13.66 5.79
CA MET A 54 15.76 14.04 5.11
C MET A 54 15.40 13.06 3.99
N GLY A 55 16.40 12.64 3.19
CA GLY A 55 16.20 11.62 2.17
C GLY A 55 15.71 10.30 2.77
N LEU A 56 16.33 9.83 3.85
CA LEU A 56 15.96 8.57 4.49
C LEU A 56 14.60 8.63 5.21
N HIS A 57 14.24 9.76 5.83
CA HIS A 57 12.88 9.94 6.38
C HIS A 57 11.81 9.97 5.29
N PHE A 58 12.14 10.52 4.12
CA PHE A 58 11.21 10.50 3.00
C PHE A 58 10.99 9.07 2.49
N ALA A 59 12.05 8.27 2.40
CA ALA A 59 11.96 6.82 2.15
C ALA A 59 11.11 6.09 3.20
N GLU A 60 11.34 6.34 4.49
CA GLU A 60 10.57 5.71 5.57
C GLU A 60 9.07 6.05 5.47
N LYS A 61 8.74 7.31 5.19
CA LYS A 61 7.34 7.73 4.97
C LYS A 61 6.74 7.07 3.74
N ALA A 62 7.49 6.91 2.65
CA ALA A 62 7.01 6.24 1.45
C ALA A 62 6.68 4.76 1.73
N LEU A 63 7.54 4.04 2.47
CA LEU A 63 7.26 2.67 2.92
C LEU A 63 5.97 2.61 3.77
N LYS A 64 5.77 3.55 4.71
CA LYS A 64 4.54 3.66 5.51
C LYS A 64 3.28 3.92 4.66
N ASN A 65 3.43 4.39 3.43
CA ASN A 65 2.35 4.62 2.46
C ASN A 65 2.25 3.51 1.40
N ASN A 66 2.80 2.32 1.67
CA ASN A 66 2.79 1.16 0.77
C ASN A 66 3.44 1.45 -0.60
N MET A 67 4.45 2.32 -0.63
CA MET A 67 5.27 2.54 -1.81
C MET A 67 6.47 1.62 -1.79
N GLU A 68 6.89 1.14 -2.95
CA GLU A 68 8.20 0.52 -3.12
C GLU A 68 9.28 1.62 -3.08
N VAL A 69 10.37 1.38 -2.36
CA VAL A 69 11.45 2.35 -2.20
C VAL A 69 12.76 1.74 -2.64
N THR A 70 13.54 2.50 -3.40
CA THR A 70 14.95 2.20 -3.70
C THR A 70 15.80 3.39 -3.28
N VAL A 71 16.70 3.18 -2.31
CA VAL A 71 17.72 4.16 -1.93
C VAL A 71 19.03 3.82 -2.62
N PHE A 72 19.40 4.61 -3.62
CA PHE A 72 20.66 4.47 -4.32
C PHE A 72 21.72 5.37 -3.69
N LEU A 73 22.71 4.77 -3.02
CA LEU A 73 23.84 5.47 -2.43
C LEU A 73 24.87 5.79 -3.52
N ASN A 74 25.13 7.07 -3.75
CA ASN A 74 26.00 7.53 -4.84
C ASN A 74 26.93 8.67 -4.36
N VAL A 75 27.99 8.98 -5.10
CA VAL A 75 28.98 10.02 -4.77
C VAL A 75 29.46 9.88 -3.32
N ASP A 76 29.16 10.83 -2.44
CA ASP A 76 29.55 10.79 -1.03
C ASP A 76 28.57 10.01 -0.15
N GLY A 77 27.36 9.71 -0.64
CA GLY A 77 26.37 8.90 0.07
C GLY A 77 26.84 7.48 0.37
N VAL A 78 27.78 6.95 -0.43
CA VAL A 78 28.41 5.63 -0.19
C VAL A 78 29.20 5.59 1.11
N LYS A 79 29.59 6.74 1.68
CA LYS A 79 30.29 6.82 2.96
C LYS A 79 29.44 6.30 4.13
N LEU A 80 28.11 6.25 3.98
CA LEU A 80 27.20 5.61 4.94
C LEU A 80 27.36 4.08 5.06
N LEU A 81 28.11 3.47 4.14
CA LEU A 81 28.48 2.06 4.20
C LEU A 81 29.83 1.83 4.90
N ARG A 82 30.56 2.88 5.26
CA ARG A 82 31.87 2.78 5.91
C ARG A 82 31.72 2.59 7.42
N SER A 83 32.73 1.99 8.04
CA SER A 83 32.84 1.90 9.50
C SER A 83 32.80 3.29 10.14
N GLY A 84 32.05 3.44 11.24
CA GLY A 84 31.87 4.72 11.93
C GLY A 84 30.69 5.56 11.41
N ALA A 85 30.05 5.16 10.30
CA ALA A 85 28.80 5.81 9.88
C ALA A 85 27.66 5.60 10.91
N ASP A 86 27.73 4.52 11.68
CA ASP A 86 26.87 4.18 12.80
C ASP A 86 27.05 5.10 14.01
N THR A 87 28.05 5.99 14.05
CA THR A 87 28.16 7.00 15.11
C THR A 87 27.55 8.34 14.73
N ILE A 88 27.07 8.50 13.49
CA ILE A 88 26.49 9.76 13.01
C ILE A 88 25.07 9.90 13.57
N VAL A 89 24.90 10.89 14.44
CA VAL A 89 23.62 11.23 15.07
C VAL A 89 23.21 12.63 14.64
N PHE A 90 21.97 12.78 14.21
CA PHE A 90 21.37 14.07 13.87
C PHE A 90 19.98 14.15 14.49
N ASP A 91 19.72 15.23 15.22
CA ASP A 91 18.47 15.42 15.97
C ASP A 91 18.10 14.23 16.90
N GLY A 92 19.12 13.61 17.51
CA GLY A 92 18.95 12.45 18.39
C GLY A 92 18.73 11.11 17.67
N GLU A 93 18.63 11.11 16.34
CA GLU A 93 18.45 9.91 15.54
C GLU A 93 19.75 9.44 14.88
N ASN A 94 19.93 8.13 14.83
CA ASN A 94 21.08 7.49 14.21
C ASN A 94 20.83 7.24 12.72
N ILE A 95 21.72 7.76 11.86
CA ILE A 95 21.51 7.66 10.40
C ILE A 95 21.60 6.23 9.89
N ARG A 96 22.45 5.38 10.49
CA ARG A 96 22.60 3.98 10.07
C ARG A 96 21.36 3.19 10.43
N GLY A 97 20.82 3.39 11.64
CA GLY A 97 19.55 2.81 12.05
C GLY A 97 18.38 3.25 11.18
N LEU A 98 18.39 4.46 10.64
CA LEU A 98 17.37 4.91 9.69
C LEU A 98 17.56 4.29 8.29
N LEU A 99 18.80 4.18 7.82
CA LEU A 99 19.13 3.49 6.56
C LEU A 99 18.71 2.02 6.58
N ASP A 100 18.96 1.31 7.69
CA ASP A 100 18.58 -0.10 7.84
C ASP A 100 17.05 -0.33 7.87
N LYS A 101 16.25 0.72 8.15
CA LYS A 101 14.77 0.64 8.05
C LYS A 101 14.24 0.75 6.62
N VAL A 102 15.04 1.30 5.71
CA VAL A 102 14.60 1.65 4.35
C VAL A 102 15.37 0.92 3.24
N ALA A 103 16.34 0.08 3.62
CA ALA A 103 17.17 -0.73 2.75
C ALA A 103 16.67 -2.18 2.63
#